data_AF-A0AAV1SFT5-F1
#
_entry.id   AF-A0AAV1SFT5-F1
#
_cell.length_a   1.000
_cell.length_b   1.000
_cell.length_c   1.000
_cell.angle_alpha   90.00
_cell.angle_beta   90.00
_cell.angle_gamma   90.00
#
_symmetry.space_group_name_H-M   'P 1'
#
loop_
_entity.id
_entity.type
_entity.pdbx_description
1 polymer ?
#
loop_
_entity_poly.entity_id
_entity_poly.type
_entity_poly.pdbx_seq_one_letter_code
_entity_poly.pdbx_strand_id
1 'polypeptide(L)'
;MSHVGELGSPRLSVIDWASKNHVDFEFLLFIWDYASQNYHGSVNFESLRKDIKRHEDNLKFLKSQANHLDEYILDLQGAANENGALHPEDKLIEQILHQERSAAGILCKVKSYHAMQASNLSWTKDVLGIVATLARVDNDNLSRLLSEYLGLETMLGIVCKTFDGIKALEKYDREGKINSIAGLHGLGSSIGRKIDGRFTAICVEDLRHKPHLLPNTGGFMANDPQKKLALLKPKLLNGKCPSGFIDFAVNMVILDDRNLFCVTASGHGLRETLFYNLFSYLQVYNTRTDMLSALPCITHGALSLDGGMIKKNGLFVLGSRENFEVKFPVISSRPDLFSNYSQIEDGIRKLRWQQHHIEQDMLREQQLLDKARAVSSGKLQA
;
A
#
# COMPACT_ATOMS: atom_id res chain seq x y z
N MET A 1 42.38 -37.76 -8.38
CA MET A 1 41.62 -36.59 -8.87
C MET A 1 40.17 -37.02 -9.04
N SER A 2 39.33 -36.66 -8.08
CA SER A 2 37.87 -36.74 -8.20
C SER A 2 37.28 -35.79 -7.16
N HIS A 3 36.56 -34.78 -7.67
CA HIS A 3 35.86 -33.75 -6.91
C HIS A 3 34.68 -34.36 -6.14
N VAL A 4 34.55 -34.02 -4.86
CA VAL A 4 33.35 -34.24 -4.06
C VAL A 4 32.70 -32.88 -3.81
N GLY A 5 31.48 -32.73 -4.32
CA GLY A 5 30.67 -31.52 -4.18
C GLY A 5 30.09 -31.37 -2.78
N GLU A 6 29.98 -30.11 -2.35
CA GLU A 6 29.37 -29.71 -1.09
C GLU A 6 27.86 -30.00 -1.09
N LEU A 7 27.42 -30.75 -0.07
CA LEU A 7 26.01 -30.98 0.24
C LEU A 7 25.45 -29.75 0.95
N GLY A 8 24.64 -28.97 0.22
CA GLY A 8 23.82 -27.89 0.76
C GLY A 8 22.75 -28.35 1.75
N SER A 9 22.37 -27.44 2.64
CA SER A 9 21.39 -27.59 3.71
C SER A 9 20.07 -28.28 3.27
N PRO A 10 19.57 -29.30 4.01
CA PRO A 10 18.39 -30.09 3.63
C PRO A 10 17.04 -29.36 3.75
N ARG A 11 16.99 -28.10 4.21
CA ARG A 11 15.74 -27.32 4.31
C ARG A 11 15.39 -26.54 3.04
N LEU A 12 16.39 -26.19 2.23
CA LEU A 12 16.14 -25.52 0.94
C LEU A 12 15.58 -26.51 -0.11
N SER A 13 15.86 -27.81 0.01
CA SER A 13 15.43 -28.82 -0.96
C SER A 13 13.94 -29.20 -0.86
N VAL A 14 13.32 -29.11 0.31
CA VAL A 14 11.93 -29.57 0.53
C VAL A 14 10.92 -28.54 0.02
N ILE A 15 11.19 -27.25 0.23
CA ILE A 15 10.32 -26.16 -0.25
C ILE A 15 10.40 -26.05 -1.78
N ASP A 16 11.61 -26.19 -2.35
CA ASP A 16 11.79 -26.24 -3.80
C ASP A 16 11.16 -27.49 -4.44
N TRP A 17 11.24 -28.66 -3.79
CA TRP A 17 10.60 -29.89 -4.27
C TRP A 17 9.07 -29.83 -4.20
N ALA A 18 8.51 -29.27 -3.12
CA ALA A 18 7.07 -29.11 -2.95
C ALA A 18 6.45 -28.13 -3.95
N SER A 19 7.13 -27.02 -4.19
CA SER A 19 6.76 -26.01 -5.20
C SER A 19 6.76 -26.59 -6.62
N LYS A 20 7.72 -27.46 -6.95
CA LYS A 20 7.85 -28.11 -8.26
C LYS A 20 6.83 -29.21 -8.55
N ASN A 21 6.25 -29.83 -7.52
CA ASN A 21 5.36 -31.00 -7.66
C ASN A 21 3.90 -30.72 -7.29
N HIS A 22 3.52 -29.46 -7.03
CA HIS A 22 2.15 -29.03 -6.70
C HIS A 22 1.52 -29.83 -5.54
N VAL A 23 2.33 -30.15 -4.52
CA VAL A 23 1.84 -30.84 -3.32
C VAL A 23 1.31 -29.81 -2.33
N ASP A 24 0.14 -30.06 -1.76
CA ASP A 24 -0.51 -29.18 -0.79
C ASP A 24 0.39 -28.95 0.45
N PHE A 25 0.61 -27.68 0.79
CA PHE A 25 1.50 -27.26 1.87
C PHE A 25 0.94 -27.66 3.25
N GLU A 26 -0.40 -27.71 3.38
CA GLU A 26 -1.09 -28.22 4.58
C GLU A 26 -0.85 -29.73 4.76
N PHE A 27 -0.77 -30.50 3.66
CA PHE A 27 -0.49 -31.94 3.71
C PHE A 27 0.97 -32.24 4.07
N LEU A 28 1.91 -31.40 3.63
CA LEU A 28 3.32 -31.49 4.05
C LEU A 28 3.54 -31.08 5.51
N LEU A 29 2.81 -30.07 5.98
CA LEU A 29 2.77 -29.73 7.40
C LEU A 29 2.16 -30.87 8.22
N PHE A 30 1.09 -31.51 7.75
CA PHE A 30 0.50 -32.68 8.41
C PHE A 30 1.45 -33.88 8.48
N ILE A 31 2.17 -34.21 7.39
CA ILE A 31 3.17 -35.28 7.40
C ILE A 31 4.37 -34.91 8.30
N TRP A 32 4.80 -33.64 8.30
CA TRP A 32 5.86 -33.17 9.19
C TRP A 32 5.45 -33.23 10.66
N ASP A 33 4.21 -32.86 10.98
CA ASP A 33 3.67 -32.87 12.34
C ASP A 33 3.42 -34.32 12.79
N TYR A 34 2.89 -35.19 11.92
CA TYR A 34 2.74 -36.63 12.15
C TYR A 34 4.09 -37.35 12.34
N ALA A 35 5.11 -36.97 11.57
CA ALA A 35 6.47 -37.49 11.72
C ALA A 35 7.18 -36.94 12.97
N SER A 36 6.87 -35.70 13.38
CA SER A 36 7.39 -35.08 14.62
C SER A 36 6.72 -35.64 15.87
N GLN A 37 5.42 -35.97 15.81
CA GLN A 37 4.66 -36.56 16.92
C GLN A 37 4.96 -38.05 17.12
N ASN A 38 5.35 -38.79 16.07
CA ASN A 38 5.67 -40.23 16.16
C ASN A 38 7.18 -40.54 16.31
N TYR A 39 8.03 -39.54 16.47
CA TYR A 39 9.47 -39.76 16.70
C TYR A 39 9.75 -40.02 18.18
N HIS A 40 9.60 -41.27 18.63
CA HIS A 40 10.16 -41.73 19.90
C HIS A 40 11.67 -41.95 19.76
N GLY A 41 12.41 -40.85 19.66
CA GLY A 41 13.87 -40.82 19.73
C GLY A 41 14.31 -40.12 21.01
N SER A 42 15.26 -40.71 21.75
CA SER A 42 15.95 -40.05 22.85
C SER A 42 16.40 -38.65 22.44
N VAL A 43 16.09 -37.62 23.24
CA VAL A 43 16.53 -36.24 22.99
C VAL A 43 18.04 -36.23 22.79
N ASN A 44 18.49 -36.05 21.55
CA ASN A 44 19.91 -35.99 21.23
C ASN A 44 20.42 -34.59 21.59
N PHE A 45 20.94 -34.46 22.81
CA PHE A 45 21.48 -33.21 23.35
C PHE A 45 22.52 -32.54 22.43
N GLU A 46 23.27 -33.32 21.65
CA GLU A 46 24.25 -32.82 20.68
C GLU A 46 23.57 -32.10 19.49
N SER A 47 22.45 -32.64 19.01
CA SER A 47 21.65 -32.03 17.93
C SER A 47 21.01 -30.73 18.40
N LEU A 48 20.43 -30.75 19.60
CA LEU A 48 19.77 -29.58 20.18
C LEU A 48 20.76 -28.43 20.46
N ARG A 49 21.98 -28.76 20.91
CA ARG A 49 23.06 -27.79 21.09
C ARG A 49 23.48 -27.13 19.77
N LYS A 50 23.56 -27.91 18.69
CA LYS A 50 23.83 -27.38 17.34
C LYS A 50 22.70 -26.48 16.85
N ASP A 51 21.45 -26.84 17.12
CA ASP A 51 20.29 -26.03 16.76
C ASP A 51 20.26 -24.68 17.53
N ILE A 52 20.52 -24.69 18.84
CA ILE A 52 20.63 -23.45 19.64
C ILE A 52 21.73 -22.55 19.08
N LYS A 53 22.92 -23.11 18.82
CA LYS A 53 24.05 -22.35 18.26
C LYS A 53 23.69 -21.75 16.90
N ARG A 54 23.00 -22.50 16.02
CA ARG A 54 22.53 -21.99 14.73
C ARG A 54 21.61 -20.79 14.90
N HIS A 55 20.66 -20.85 15.83
CA HIS A 55 19.74 -19.74 16.09
C HIS A 55 20.47 -18.51 16.68
N GLU A 56 21.48 -18.69 17.53
CA GLU A 56 22.32 -17.60 18.04
C GLU A 56 23.15 -16.95 16.92
N ASP A 57 23.75 -17.76 16.04
CA ASP A 57 24.53 -17.27 14.89
C ASP A 57 23.63 -16.50 13.91
N ASN A 58 22.41 -16.97 13.65
CA ASN A 58 21.41 -16.29 12.82
C ASN A 58 21.00 -14.93 13.40
N LEU A 59 20.73 -14.86 14.71
CA LEU A 59 20.42 -13.58 15.38
C LEU A 59 21.57 -12.59 15.30
N LYS A 60 22.82 -13.06 15.46
CA LYS A 60 24.01 -12.22 15.32
C LYS A 60 24.14 -11.67 13.89
N PHE A 61 23.87 -12.49 12.89
CA PHE A 61 23.87 -12.07 11.49
C PHE A 61 22.77 -11.05 11.18
N LEU A 62 21.52 -11.29 11.61
CA LEU A 62 20.41 -10.35 11.42
C LEU A 62 20.68 -9.00 12.11
N LYS A 63 21.22 -9.01 13.33
CA LYS A 63 21.60 -7.79 14.05
C LYS A 63 22.71 -7.01 13.32
N SER A 64 23.68 -7.71 12.73
CA SER A 64 24.72 -7.08 11.91
C SER A 64 24.14 -6.43 10.65
N GLN A 65 23.16 -7.05 10.00
CA GLN A 65 22.48 -6.47 8.84
C GLN A 65 21.65 -5.24 9.23
N ALA A 66 20.91 -5.30 10.35
CA ALA A 66 20.15 -4.16 10.85
C ALA A 66 21.05 -2.94 11.11
N ASN A 67 22.17 -3.14 11.79
CA ASN A 67 23.15 -2.08 12.05
C ASN A 67 23.73 -1.48 10.75
N HIS A 68 24.02 -2.31 9.76
CA HIS A 68 24.52 -1.83 8.46
C HIS A 68 23.48 -1.00 7.71
N LEU A 69 22.19 -1.37 7.79
CA LEU A 69 21.11 -0.56 7.20
C LEU A 69 20.94 0.77 7.96
N ASP A 70 21.08 0.78 9.28
CA ASP A 70 21.03 2.00 10.09
C ASP A 70 22.12 3.00 9.69
N GLU A 71 23.36 2.54 9.54
CA GLU A 71 24.49 3.37 9.07
C GLU A 71 24.20 3.95 7.68
N TYR A 72 23.72 3.13 6.75
CA TYR A 72 23.36 3.57 5.39
C TYR A 72 22.20 4.60 5.37
N ILE A 73 21.20 4.43 6.23
CA ILE A 73 20.09 5.38 6.35
C ILE A 73 20.60 6.71 6.90
N LEU A 74 21.47 6.69 7.91
CA LEU A 74 22.06 7.89 8.50
C LEU A 74 22.88 8.69 7.48
N ASP A 75 23.68 8.00 6.66
CA ASP A 75 24.48 8.64 5.60
C ASP A 75 23.60 9.31 4.54
N LEU A 76 22.54 8.61 4.09
CA LEU A 76 21.60 9.15 3.10
C LEU A 76 20.78 10.33 3.66
N GLN A 77 20.41 10.29 4.95
CA GLN A 77 19.73 11.39 5.62
C GLN A 77 20.63 12.63 5.76
N GLY A 78 21.93 12.44 5.98
CA GLY A 78 22.93 13.51 5.98
C GLY A 78 22.96 14.26 4.64
N ALA A 79 22.91 13.53 3.52
CA ALA A 79 22.89 14.10 2.18
C ALA A 79 21.56 14.81 1.81
N ALA A 80 20.44 14.40 2.41
CA ALA A 80 19.12 14.96 2.11
C ALA A 80 18.87 16.34 2.79
N ASN A 81 19.47 16.60 3.94
CA ASN A 81 19.24 17.83 4.72
C ASN A 81 19.83 19.11 4.09
N GLU A 82 20.67 19.01 3.07
CA GLU A 82 21.30 20.16 2.41
C GLU A 82 20.43 20.82 1.32
N ASN A 83 19.32 20.19 0.89
CA ASN A 83 18.51 20.64 -0.27
C ASN A 83 17.00 20.71 0.03
N GLY A 84 16.61 21.24 1.19
CA GLY A 84 15.21 21.35 1.58
C GLY A 84 14.39 22.27 0.66
N ALA A 85 13.57 21.69 -0.22
CA ALA A 85 12.60 22.42 -1.04
C ALA A 85 11.17 22.00 -0.68
N LEU A 86 10.37 23.00 -0.33
CA LEU A 86 8.94 22.91 -0.03
C LEU A 86 8.14 22.66 -1.32
N HIS A 87 7.28 21.64 -1.34
CA HIS A 87 6.45 21.32 -2.50
C HIS A 87 5.29 22.31 -2.69
N PRO A 88 4.98 22.75 -3.93
CA PRO A 88 3.85 23.62 -4.22
C PRO A 88 2.58 22.80 -4.46
N GLU A 89 1.69 22.75 -3.46
CA GLU A 89 0.32 22.20 -3.56
C GLU A 89 -0.76 23.19 -3.13
N ASP A 90 -0.48 24.49 -3.21
CA ASP A 90 -1.30 25.52 -2.56
C ASP A 90 -2.74 25.59 -3.09
N LYS A 91 -2.97 25.37 -4.40
CA LYS A 91 -4.30 25.53 -5.02
C LYS A 91 -5.30 24.40 -4.73
N LEU A 92 -4.84 23.16 -4.56
CA LEU A 92 -5.70 22.03 -4.21
C LEU A 92 -6.03 22.04 -2.71
N ILE A 93 -5.04 22.38 -1.90
CA ILE A 93 -5.22 22.55 -0.46
C ILE A 93 -6.29 23.62 -0.22
N GLU A 94 -6.30 24.73 -0.97
CA GLU A 94 -7.38 25.73 -0.92
C GLU A 94 -8.77 25.13 -1.21
N GLN A 95 -8.93 24.31 -2.26
CA GLN A 95 -10.21 23.66 -2.58
C GLN A 95 -10.70 22.75 -1.45
N ILE A 96 -9.80 22.00 -0.81
CA ILE A 96 -10.15 21.15 0.34
C ILE A 96 -10.42 22.00 1.58
N LEU A 97 -9.68 23.10 1.77
CA LEU A 97 -9.89 24.02 2.88
C LEU A 97 -11.25 24.72 2.84
N HIS A 98 -11.81 24.94 1.64
CA HIS A 98 -13.20 25.43 1.46
C HIS A 98 -14.24 24.45 2.02
N GLN A 99 -13.90 23.16 2.14
CA GLN A 99 -14.74 22.16 2.81
C GLN A 99 -14.58 22.22 4.34
N GLU A 100 -14.91 23.38 4.93
CA GLU A 100 -14.48 23.75 6.28
C GLU A 100 -14.92 22.82 7.40
N ARG A 101 -16.06 22.14 7.19
CA ARG A 101 -16.67 21.22 8.15
C ARG A 101 -16.37 19.74 7.85
N SER A 102 -15.66 19.47 6.77
CA SER A 102 -15.25 18.10 6.43
C SER A 102 -14.03 17.68 7.25
N ALA A 103 -13.91 16.38 7.52
CA ALA A 103 -12.74 15.80 8.17
C ALA A 103 -11.44 16.10 7.37
N ALA A 104 -11.51 16.05 6.04
CA ALA A 104 -10.42 16.40 5.14
C ALA A 104 -9.99 17.87 5.28
N GLY A 105 -10.94 18.81 5.27
CA GLY A 105 -10.66 20.24 5.44
C GLY A 105 -10.02 20.54 6.80
N ILE A 106 -10.48 19.90 7.86
CA ILE A 106 -9.88 20.00 9.19
C ILE A 106 -8.47 19.43 9.19
N LEU A 107 -8.26 18.22 8.64
CA LEU A 107 -6.94 17.61 8.55
C LEU A 107 -5.93 18.48 7.79
N CYS A 108 -6.34 19.04 6.65
CA CYS A 108 -5.52 20.00 5.89
C CYS A 108 -5.18 21.24 6.73
N LYS A 109 -6.16 21.84 7.39
CA LYS A 109 -5.95 23.03 8.22
C LYS A 109 -5.01 22.74 9.39
N VAL A 110 -5.19 21.61 10.08
CA VAL A 110 -4.32 21.16 11.18
C VAL A 110 -2.88 20.96 10.66
N LYS A 111 -2.69 20.29 9.51
CA LYS A 111 -1.37 20.13 8.90
C LYS A 111 -0.72 21.48 8.57
N SER A 112 -1.46 22.46 8.04
CA SER A 112 -0.95 23.80 7.76
C SER A 112 -0.58 24.60 9.01
N TYR A 113 -1.36 24.50 10.09
CA TYR A 113 -1.07 25.19 11.37
C TYR A 113 0.11 24.56 12.11
N HIS A 114 0.22 23.23 12.09
CA HIS A 114 1.26 22.48 12.82
C HIS A 114 2.51 22.19 12.00
N ALA A 115 2.59 22.59 10.72
CA ALA A 115 3.83 22.59 9.95
C ALA A 115 4.95 23.42 10.65
N MET A 116 4.59 24.36 11.53
CA MET A 116 5.55 25.10 12.38
C MET A 116 5.96 24.37 13.69
N GLN A 117 5.33 23.24 14.06
CA GLN A 117 5.61 22.47 15.28
C GLN A 117 5.64 20.95 15.00
N ALA A 118 6.34 20.56 13.93
CA ALA A 118 6.25 19.28 13.23
C ALA A 118 6.75 18.01 13.98
N SER A 119 6.64 17.91 15.31
CA SER A 119 7.12 16.74 16.07
C SER A 119 6.09 16.02 16.94
N ASN A 120 4.88 16.55 17.19
CA ASN A 120 4.07 16.08 18.33
C ASN A 120 2.73 15.36 18.05
N LEU A 121 2.35 15.05 16.81
CA LEU A 121 1.17 14.21 16.56
C LEU A 121 1.61 12.81 16.11
N SER A 122 1.83 11.92 17.07
CA SER A 122 2.26 10.53 16.82
C SER A 122 1.37 9.77 15.83
N TRP A 123 0.08 10.09 15.77
CA TRP A 123 -0.91 9.42 14.92
C TRP A 123 -0.92 9.94 13.47
N THR A 124 -0.48 11.17 13.18
CA THR A 124 -0.39 11.66 11.79
C THR A 124 0.66 10.94 10.97
N LYS A 125 1.56 10.19 11.62
CA LYS A 125 2.55 9.33 10.96
C LYS A 125 1.90 8.21 10.14
N ASP A 126 0.70 7.79 10.52
CA ASP A 126 -0.04 6.74 9.82
C ASP A 126 -0.91 7.29 8.67
N VAL A 127 -1.25 8.58 8.73
CA VAL A 127 -2.10 9.23 7.72
C VAL A 127 -1.30 9.56 6.46
N LEU A 128 -1.53 8.80 5.41
CA LEU A 128 -0.88 8.98 4.11
C LEU A 128 -1.37 10.26 3.41
N GLY A 129 -2.65 10.58 3.50
CA GLY A 129 -3.21 11.78 2.87
C GLY A 129 -4.72 11.71 2.69
N ILE A 130 -5.24 12.58 1.82
CA ILE A 130 -6.63 12.59 1.37
C ILE A 130 -6.64 12.03 -0.06
N VAL A 131 -7.64 11.25 -0.47
CA VAL A 131 -7.67 10.61 -1.80
C VAL A 131 -7.37 11.62 -2.93
N ALA A 132 -7.98 12.80 -2.89
CA ALA A 132 -7.77 13.88 -3.86
C ALA A 132 -6.31 14.35 -4.00
N THR A 133 -5.49 14.22 -2.95
CA THR A 133 -4.09 14.70 -2.91
C THR A 133 -3.08 13.59 -3.19
N LEU A 134 -3.50 12.33 -3.28
CA LEU A 134 -2.60 11.17 -3.40
C LEU A 134 -2.27 10.78 -4.84
N ALA A 135 -2.89 11.43 -5.82
CA ALA A 135 -2.64 11.23 -7.24
C ALA A 135 -2.78 12.53 -8.02
N ARG A 136 -2.07 12.62 -9.14
CA ARG A 136 -2.20 13.64 -10.19
C ARG A 136 -2.73 13.01 -11.47
N VAL A 137 -3.17 13.84 -12.42
CA VAL A 137 -3.63 13.39 -13.74
C VAL A 137 -3.12 14.31 -14.84
N ASP A 138 -3.14 13.83 -16.08
CA ASP A 138 -2.54 14.54 -17.22
C ASP A 138 -3.26 15.83 -17.63
N ASN A 139 -4.58 15.89 -17.48
CA ASN A 139 -5.36 17.05 -17.93
C ASN A 139 -6.64 17.26 -17.11
N ASP A 140 -7.21 18.47 -17.19
CA ASP A 140 -8.40 18.87 -16.43
C ASP A 140 -9.65 18.05 -16.77
N ASN A 141 -9.80 17.62 -18.03
CA ASN A 141 -10.97 16.82 -18.40
C ASN A 141 -10.94 15.45 -17.73
N LEU A 142 -9.79 14.78 -17.73
CA LEU A 142 -9.59 13.52 -17.02
C LEU A 142 -9.75 13.72 -15.50
N SER A 143 -9.18 14.80 -14.95
CA SER A 143 -9.35 15.17 -13.54
C SER A 143 -10.81 15.24 -13.14
N ARG A 144 -11.60 16.00 -13.90
CA ARG A 144 -13.04 16.14 -13.66
C ARG A 144 -13.75 14.79 -13.75
N LEU A 145 -13.52 14.00 -14.80
CA LEU A 145 -14.21 12.73 -15.02
C LEU A 145 -13.93 11.71 -13.91
N LEU A 146 -12.67 11.57 -13.49
CA LEU A 146 -12.30 10.65 -12.42
C LEU A 146 -12.84 11.10 -11.06
N SER A 147 -12.81 12.41 -10.80
CA SER A 147 -13.34 12.98 -9.54
C SER A 147 -14.86 12.85 -9.47
N GLU A 148 -15.56 13.08 -10.58
CA GLU A 148 -17.01 12.85 -10.72
C GLU A 148 -17.38 11.38 -10.52
N TYR A 149 -16.58 10.47 -11.09
CA TYR A 149 -16.82 9.04 -10.97
C TYR A 149 -16.74 8.57 -9.51
N LEU A 150 -15.69 9.00 -8.78
CA LEU A 150 -15.47 8.66 -7.38
C LEU A 150 -16.48 9.35 -6.45
N GLY A 151 -16.91 10.57 -6.80
CA GLY A 151 -17.78 11.40 -5.98
C GLY A 151 -17.04 12.09 -4.83
N LEU A 152 -17.67 13.15 -4.29
CA LEU A 152 -17.07 14.03 -3.30
C LEU A 152 -16.66 13.30 -2.01
N GLU A 153 -17.51 12.41 -1.50
CA GLU A 153 -17.23 11.66 -0.26
C GLU A 153 -15.95 10.83 -0.37
N THR A 154 -15.78 10.10 -1.48
CA THR A 154 -14.58 9.31 -1.75
C THR A 154 -13.36 10.21 -1.96
N MET A 155 -13.51 11.31 -2.69
CA MET A 155 -12.42 12.26 -2.95
C MET A 155 -11.90 12.92 -1.66
N LEU A 156 -12.77 13.14 -0.67
CA LEU A 156 -12.43 13.65 0.65
C LEU A 156 -12.03 12.55 1.66
N GLY A 157 -11.97 11.28 1.24
CA GLY A 157 -11.61 10.18 2.11
C GLY A 157 -10.20 10.31 2.69
N ILE A 158 -10.06 10.10 4.00
CA ILE A 158 -8.76 10.09 4.70
C ILE A 158 -8.14 8.70 4.57
N VAL A 159 -6.92 8.63 4.06
CA VAL A 159 -6.20 7.37 3.86
C VAL A 159 -5.18 7.19 4.97
N CYS A 160 -5.32 6.10 5.74
CA CYS A 160 -4.39 5.65 6.76
C CYS A 160 -3.66 4.39 6.28
N LYS A 161 -2.43 4.20 6.73
CA LYS A 161 -1.65 3.01 6.42
C LYS A 161 -2.24 1.79 7.15
N THR A 162 -2.54 1.91 8.43
CA THR A 162 -2.93 0.82 9.32
C THR A 162 -4.31 1.05 9.94
N PHE A 163 -4.90 -0.02 10.49
CA PHE A 163 -6.14 0.06 11.26
C PHE A 163 -5.95 0.86 12.56
N ASP A 164 -4.74 0.87 13.12
CA ASP A 164 -4.42 1.72 14.28
C ASP A 164 -4.50 3.22 13.94
N GLY A 165 -4.11 3.61 12.72
CA GLY A 165 -4.34 4.97 12.21
C GLY A 165 -5.82 5.32 12.14
N ILE A 166 -6.66 4.39 11.67
CA ILE A 166 -8.12 4.58 11.63
C ILE A 166 -8.68 4.78 13.05
N LYS A 167 -8.31 3.92 14.01
CA LYS A 167 -8.73 4.07 15.42
C LYS A 167 -8.24 5.36 16.06
N ALA A 168 -7.15 5.94 15.58
CA ALA A 168 -6.65 7.21 16.07
C ALA A 168 -7.46 8.41 15.55
N LEU A 169 -8.12 8.29 14.38
CA LEU A 169 -8.97 9.34 13.81
C LEU A 169 -10.22 9.58 14.67
N GLU A 170 -10.89 8.52 15.10
CA GLU A 170 -12.13 8.60 15.88
C GLU A 170 -12.10 7.66 17.08
N LYS A 171 -12.40 8.21 18.26
CA LYS A 171 -12.48 7.45 19.51
C LYS A 171 -13.90 7.48 20.05
N TYR A 172 -14.29 6.39 20.70
CA TYR A 172 -15.58 6.26 21.37
C TYR A 172 -15.38 6.14 22.89
N ASP A 173 -16.34 6.63 23.67
CA ASP A 173 -16.42 6.36 25.10
C ASP A 173 -16.95 4.94 25.38
N ARG A 174 -17.11 4.59 26.66
CA ARG A 174 -17.56 3.24 27.07
C ARG A 174 -19.00 2.97 26.66
N GLU A 175 -19.77 4.02 26.43
CA GLU A 175 -21.16 4.01 26.00
C GLU A 175 -21.30 3.97 24.47
N GLY A 176 -20.19 3.98 23.73
CA GLY A 176 -20.15 3.95 22.27
C GLY A 176 -20.44 5.30 21.60
N LYS A 177 -20.40 6.42 22.34
CA LYS A 177 -20.55 7.77 21.79
C LYS A 177 -19.20 8.32 21.34
N ILE A 178 -19.22 9.14 20.30
CA ILE A 178 -18.03 9.80 19.77
C ILE A 178 -17.44 10.71 20.85
N ASN A 179 -16.16 10.51 21.15
CA ASN A 179 -15.41 11.36 22.05
C ASN A 179 -14.97 12.65 21.33
N SER A 180 -15.70 13.74 21.59
CA SER A 180 -15.50 15.02 20.90
C SER A 180 -14.18 15.74 21.20
N ILE A 181 -13.45 15.33 22.24
CA ILE A 181 -12.17 15.94 22.64
C ILE A 181 -10.95 15.11 22.20
N ALA A 182 -11.17 13.99 21.52
CA ALA A 182 -10.11 13.09 21.07
C ALA A 182 -10.04 12.97 19.55
N GLY A 183 -8.93 12.41 19.06
CA GLY A 183 -8.72 12.15 17.63
C GLY A 183 -8.85 13.42 16.79
N LEU A 184 -9.47 13.29 15.62
CA LEU A 184 -9.66 14.39 14.69
C LEU A 184 -10.69 15.42 15.19
N HIS A 185 -11.68 15.01 15.99
CA HIS A 185 -12.67 15.91 16.60
C HIS A 185 -12.03 16.86 17.61
N GLY A 186 -11.14 16.34 18.46
CA GLY A 186 -10.37 17.14 19.41
C GLY A 186 -9.47 18.16 18.71
N LEU A 187 -8.81 17.76 17.64
CA LEU A 187 -7.95 18.65 16.84
C LEU A 187 -8.73 19.70 16.07
N GLY A 188 -9.87 19.32 15.49
CA GLY A 188 -10.82 20.29 14.93
C GLY A 188 -11.20 21.33 15.97
N SER A 189 -11.59 20.88 17.17
CA SER A 189 -12.00 21.76 18.25
C SER A 189 -10.88 22.72 18.68
N SER A 190 -9.61 22.28 18.70
CA SER A 190 -8.47 23.16 19.04
C SER A 190 -8.21 24.26 18.02
N ILE A 191 -8.64 24.09 16.77
CA ILE A 191 -8.59 25.13 15.73
C ILE A 191 -9.94 25.83 15.50
N GLY A 192 -10.91 25.62 16.40
CA GLY A 192 -12.24 26.23 16.32
C GLY A 192 -13.15 25.65 15.23
N ARG A 193 -12.84 24.46 14.70
CA ARG A 193 -13.65 23.76 13.69
C ARG A 193 -14.33 22.53 14.28
N LYS A 194 -15.46 22.14 13.71
CA LYS A 194 -16.16 20.89 14.06
C LYS A 194 -16.37 20.09 12.79
N ILE A 195 -16.16 18.79 12.90
CA ILE A 195 -16.52 17.84 11.84
C ILE A 195 -18.05 17.74 11.84
N ASP A 196 -18.65 17.90 10.67
CA ASP A 196 -20.08 17.72 10.48
C ASP A 196 -20.34 16.44 9.67
N GLY A 197 -21.32 15.65 10.12
CA GLY A 197 -21.69 14.40 9.48
C GLY A 197 -20.63 13.29 9.55
N ARG A 198 -20.79 12.31 8.66
CA ARG A 198 -19.88 11.17 8.51
C ARG A 198 -18.76 11.51 7.53
N PHE A 199 -17.61 10.87 7.68
CA PHE A 199 -16.52 10.93 6.72
C PHE A 199 -15.99 9.53 6.43
N THR A 200 -15.42 9.36 5.24
CA THR A 200 -14.81 8.11 4.83
C THR A 200 -13.35 8.06 5.28
N ALA A 201 -12.94 6.93 5.85
CA ALA A 201 -11.55 6.63 6.14
C ALA A 201 -11.17 5.27 5.53
N ILE A 202 -9.99 5.18 4.91
CA ILE A 202 -9.54 4.00 4.18
C ILE A 202 -8.23 3.50 4.80
N CYS A 203 -8.22 2.26 5.30
CA CYS A 203 -7.01 1.59 5.73
C CYS A 203 -6.38 0.84 4.56
N VAL A 204 -5.17 1.23 4.14
CA VAL A 204 -4.51 0.62 2.97
C VAL A 204 -4.12 -0.83 3.23
N GLU A 205 -3.70 -1.19 4.44
CA GLU A 205 -3.35 -2.57 4.78
C GLU A 205 -4.55 -3.53 4.80
N ASP A 206 -5.74 -3.05 5.12
CA ASP A 206 -6.97 -3.85 5.11
C ASP A 206 -7.62 -3.93 3.72
N LEU A 207 -7.15 -3.13 2.76
CA LEU A 207 -7.62 -3.26 1.38
C LEU A 207 -7.19 -4.62 0.84
N ARG A 208 -8.12 -5.28 0.16
CA ARG A 208 -7.76 -6.42 -0.68
C ARG A 208 -6.83 -5.91 -1.76
N HIS A 209 -5.55 -6.23 -1.62
CA HIS A 209 -4.55 -6.05 -2.66
C HIS A 209 -5.10 -6.67 -3.94
N LYS A 210 -4.79 -6.09 -5.12
CA LYS A 210 -5.14 -6.72 -6.39
C LYS A 210 -4.78 -8.20 -6.29
N PRO A 211 -5.74 -9.12 -6.43
CA PRO A 211 -5.48 -10.52 -6.13
C PRO A 211 -4.30 -11.00 -6.96
N HIS A 212 -3.43 -11.79 -6.36
CA HIS A 212 -2.50 -12.68 -7.06
C HIS A 212 -3.27 -13.77 -7.84
N LEU A 213 -4.32 -13.40 -8.58
CA LEU A 213 -5.10 -14.31 -9.39
C LEU A 213 -4.50 -14.37 -10.78
N LEU A 214 -3.84 -15.52 -10.96
CA LEU A 214 -3.29 -16.16 -12.15
C LEU A 214 -1.82 -15.85 -12.48
N PRO A 215 -0.98 -16.89 -12.61
CA PRO A 215 0.43 -16.79 -13.02
C PRO A 215 0.69 -16.04 -14.34
N ASN A 216 -0.36 -15.79 -15.13
CA ASN A 216 -0.30 -15.13 -16.43
C ASN A 216 -1.10 -13.83 -16.52
N THR A 217 -1.57 -13.29 -15.40
CA THR A 217 -2.39 -12.07 -15.39
C THR A 217 -2.11 -11.21 -14.17
N GLY A 218 -1.56 -10.01 -14.42
CA GLY A 218 -1.72 -8.92 -13.47
C GLY A 218 -0.51 -8.48 -12.65
N GLY A 219 0.71 -8.60 -13.19
CA GLY A 219 1.88 -7.89 -12.67
C GLY A 219 1.90 -6.40 -13.02
N PHE A 220 3.11 -5.82 -12.97
CA PHE A 220 3.40 -4.47 -13.43
C PHE A 220 3.88 -4.49 -14.89
N MET A 221 3.68 -3.38 -15.60
CA MET A 221 4.32 -3.19 -16.90
C MET A 221 5.84 -3.15 -16.72
N ALA A 222 6.56 -3.89 -17.54
CA ALA A 222 8.01 -4.00 -17.43
C ALA A 222 8.68 -2.65 -17.69
N ASN A 223 9.60 -2.26 -16.80
CA ASN A 223 10.36 -1.01 -16.87
C ASN A 223 9.52 0.28 -16.93
N ASP A 224 8.26 0.25 -16.46
CA ASP A 224 7.42 1.43 -16.36
C ASP A 224 7.73 2.18 -15.03
N PRO A 225 8.23 3.42 -15.08
CA PRO A 225 8.63 4.16 -13.88
C PRO A 225 7.45 4.47 -12.95
N GLN A 226 6.22 4.53 -13.49
CA GLN A 226 5.00 4.76 -12.73
C GLN A 226 4.35 3.46 -12.22
N LYS A 227 5.03 2.32 -12.39
CA LYS A 227 4.57 0.99 -11.99
C LYS A 227 3.13 0.73 -12.40
N LYS A 228 2.78 1.06 -13.64
CA LYS A 228 1.43 0.80 -14.14
C LYS A 228 1.11 -0.70 -14.14
N LEU A 229 -0.16 -1.03 -13.95
CA LEU A 229 -0.63 -2.40 -13.86
C LEU A 229 -0.77 -3.01 -15.27
N ALA A 230 -0.21 -4.21 -15.47
CA ALA A 230 -0.37 -4.99 -16.69
C ALA A 230 -1.75 -5.69 -16.69
N LEU A 231 -2.81 -4.91 -16.91
CA LEU A 231 -4.19 -5.40 -16.99
C LEU A 231 -4.50 -5.88 -18.41
N LEU A 232 -5.26 -6.98 -18.52
CA LEU A 232 -5.71 -7.47 -19.83
C LEU A 232 -6.66 -6.47 -20.46
N LYS A 233 -6.31 -6.00 -21.66
CA LYS A 233 -7.18 -5.13 -22.45
C LYS A 233 -8.48 -5.86 -22.80
N PRO A 234 -9.62 -5.15 -22.82
CA PRO A 234 -10.90 -5.74 -23.20
C PRO A 234 -10.84 -6.28 -24.64
N LYS A 235 -11.59 -7.35 -24.90
CA LYS A 235 -11.73 -7.95 -26.23
C LYS A 235 -13.20 -8.14 -26.54
N LEU A 236 -13.59 -7.76 -27.75
CA LEU A 236 -14.90 -8.07 -28.32
C LEU A 236 -14.96 -9.56 -28.72
N LEU A 237 -16.14 -10.05 -29.08
CA LEU A 237 -16.36 -11.44 -29.52
C LEU A 237 -15.47 -11.84 -30.72
N ASN A 238 -15.07 -10.88 -31.54
CA ASN A 238 -14.15 -11.08 -32.66
C ASN A 238 -12.67 -11.11 -32.25
N GLY A 239 -12.36 -11.06 -30.95
CA GLY A 239 -11.02 -11.06 -30.38
C GLY A 239 -10.28 -9.71 -30.45
N LYS A 240 -10.84 -8.69 -31.12
CA LYS A 240 -10.23 -7.37 -31.24
C LYS A 240 -10.50 -6.51 -30.01
N CYS A 241 -9.57 -5.62 -29.69
CA CYS A 241 -9.80 -4.57 -28.71
C CYS A 241 -10.92 -3.64 -29.23
N PRO A 242 -11.89 -3.24 -28.39
CA PRO A 242 -12.88 -2.26 -28.75
C PRO A 242 -12.25 -0.97 -29.29
N SER A 243 -12.88 -0.38 -30.32
CA SER A 243 -12.48 0.93 -30.81
C SER A 243 -12.60 1.98 -29.71
N GLY A 244 -11.70 2.96 -29.72
CA GLY A 244 -11.72 4.07 -28.77
C GLY A 244 -11.34 3.70 -27.33
N PHE A 245 -11.05 2.44 -26.98
CA PHE A 245 -10.46 2.11 -25.68
C PHE A 245 -9.08 2.78 -25.55
N ILE A 246 -8.88 3.54 -24.47
CA ILE A 246 -7.65 4.27 -24.21
C ILE A 246 -6.77 3.48 -23.25
N ASP A 247 -7.21 3.34 -22.00
CA ASP A 247 -6.55 2.57 -20.94
C ASP A 247 -7.53 2.35 -19.78
N PHE A 248 -7.07 1.70 -18.72
CA PHE A 248 -7.75 1.64 -17.43
C PHE A 248 -7.46 2.89 -16.60
N ALA A 249 -8.48 3.43 -15.91
CA ALA A 249 -8.35 4.63 -15.09
C ALA A 249 -7.27 4.52 -14.01
N VAL A 250 -7.08 3.32 -13.42
CA VAL A 250 -6.01 3.06 -12.44
C VAL A 250 -4.60 3.28 -13.00
N ASN A 251 -4.40 3.21 -14.32
CA ASN A 251 -3.13 3.48 -15.00
C ASN A 251 -3.00 4.92 -15.50
N MET A 252 -4.08 5.70 -15.44
CA MET A 252 -4.13 7.10 -15.88
C MET A 252 -3.88 8.10 -14.75
N VAL A 253 -3.86 7.63 -13.50
CA VAL A 253 -3.38 8.42 -12.37
C VAL A 253 -1.86 8.34 -12.25
N ILE A 254 -1.24 9.44 -11.85
CA ILE A 254 0.19 9.57 -11.66
C ILE A 254 0.44 9.76 -10.17
N LEU A 255 1.33 8.95 -9.63
CA LEU A 255 1.62 8.94 -8.20
C LEU A 255 2.98 9.57 -7.98
N ASP A 256 3.12 10.28 -6.86
CA ASP A 256 4.43 10.66 -6.35
C ASP A 256 5.26 9.39 -6.10
N ASP A 257 6.57 9.46 -6.34
CA ASP A 257 7.46 8.28 -6.25
C ASP A 257 7.37 7.59 -4.88
N ARG A 258 7.20 8.42 -3.84
CA ARG A 258 6.98 7.99 -2.45
C ARG A 258 5.81 7.03 -2.23
N ASN A 259 4.83 7.05 -3.14
CA ASN A 259 3.62 6.26 -3.07
C ASN A 259 3.65 5.05 -4.01
N LEU A 260 4.73 4.85 -4.78
CA LEU A 260 4.85 3.77 -5.76
C LEU A 260 5.27 2.42 -5.15
N PHE A 261 5.92 2.40 -3.99
CA PHE A 261 6.40 1.16 -3.36
C PHE A 261 6.59 1.28 -1.85
N CYS A 262 6.60 0.14 -1.15
CA CYS A 262 6.86 0.04 0.29
C CYS A 262 5.97 0.96 1.16
N VAL A 263 4.73 1.19 0.72
CA VAL A 263 3.73 1.94 1.49
C VAL A 263 3.15 1.04 2.58
N THR A 264 2.75 -0.19 2.22
CA THR A 264 2.24 -1.20 3.18
C THR A 264 3.38 -2.05 3.77
N ALA A 265 3.13 -2.71 4.90
CA ALA A 265 4.09 -3.67 5.48
C ALA A 265 4.55 -4.75 4.47
N SER A 266 3.62 -5.24 3.64
CA SER A 266 3.89 -6.20 2.56
C SER A 266 4.67 -5.66 1.35
N GLY A 267 5.03 -4.37 1.33
CA GLY A 267 5.87 -3.78 0.28
C GLY A 267 5.11 -3.16 -0.89
N HIS A 268 3.78 -3.19 -0.87
CA HIS A 268 2.95 -2.65 -1.95
C HIS A 268 2.85 -1.11 -1.91
N GLY A 269 2.70 -0.49 -3.08
CA GLY A 269 2.40 0.91 -3.29
C GLY A 269 0.89 1.20 -3.39
N LEU A 270 0.54 2.47 -3.60
CA LEU A 270 -0.86 2.94 -3.65
C LEU A 270 -1.60 2.54 -4.92
N ARG A 271 -0.90 2.22 -6.02
CA ARG A 271 -1.56 1.90 -7.30
C ARG A 271 -2.30 0.57 -7.23
N GLU A 272 -1.61 -0.47 -6.77
CA GLU A 272 -2.11 -1.84 -6.65
C GLU A 272 -2.96 -2.08 -5.39
N THR A 273 -2.98 -1.11 -4.47
CA THR A 273 -3.83 -1.11 -3.26
C THR A 273 -4.98 -0.12 -3.40
N LEU A 274 -4.78 1.13 -2.98
CA LEU A 274 -5.79 2.18 -2.93
C LEU A 274 -6.47 2.41 -4.29
N PHE A 275 -5.70 2.82 -5.30
CA PHE A 275 -6.29 3.23 -6.58
C PHE A 275 -6.86 2.06 -7.38
N TYR A 276 -6.34 0.84 -7.20
CA TYR A 276 -6.97 -0.35 -7.74
C TYR A 276 -8.31 -0.66 -7.04
N ASN A 277 -8.45 -0.42 -5.74
CA ASN A 277 -9.74 -0.61 -5.08
C ASN A 277 -10.76 0.48 -5.47
N LEU A 278 -10.30 1.71 -5.70
CA LEU A 278 -11.15 2.82 -6.16
C LEU A 278 -11.61 2.67 -7.61
N PHE A 279 -10.69 2.37 -8.53
CA PHE A 279 -10.98 2.31 -9.97
C PHE A 279 -11.14 0.89 -10.50
N SER A 280 -10.47 -0.11 -9.93
CA SER A 280 -10.51 -1.49 -10.39
C SER A 280 -10.23 -1.58 -11.91
N TYR A 281 -11.05 -2.32 -12.66
CA TYR A 281 -11.01 -2.38 -14.12
C TYR A 281 -11.84 -1.29 -14.81
N LEU A 282 -11.98 -0.10 -14.22
CA LEU A 282 -12.67 1.04 -14.86
C LEU A 282 -11.97 1.39 -16.18
N GLN A 283 -12.71 1.26 -17.28
CA GLN A 283 -12.20 1.47 -18.64
C GLN A 283 -12.45 2.92 -19.08
N VAL A 284 -11.51 3.53 -19.80
CA VAL A 284 -11.66 4.88 -20.34
C VAL A 284 -11.64 4.84 -21.86
N TYR A 285 -12.61 5.52 -22.47
CA TYR A 285 -12.85 5.56 -23.91
C TYR A 285 -12.76 6.97 -24.48
N ASN A 286 -12.50 7.08 -25.78
CA ASN A 286 -12.42 8.38 -26.46
C ASN A 286 -13.79 9.06 -26.53
N THR A 287 -14.82 8.34 -26.99
CA THR A 287 -16.18 8.87 -27.15
C THR A 287 -17.22 7.98 -26.47
N ARG A 288 -18.40 8.54 -26.20
CA ARG A 288 -19.54 7.81 -25.66
C ARG A 288 -20.01 6.73 -26.64
N THR A 289 -19.93 7.00 -27.94
CA THR A 289 -20.26 6.02 -28.99
C THR A 289 -19.33 4.81 -28.94
N ASP A 290 -18.03 5.03 -28.81
CA ASP A 290 -17.04 3.96 -28.63
C ASP A 290 -17.31 3.15 -27.36
N MET A 291 -17.57 3.85 -26.25
CA MET A 291 -17.88 3.22 -24.97
C MET A 291 -19.13 2.33 -25.04
N LEU A 292 -20.21 2.82 -25.65
CA LEU A 292 -21.46 2.05 -25.80
C LEU A 292 -21.28 0.87 -26.76
N SER A 293 -20.47 1.01 -27.81
CA SER A 293 -20.13 -0.10 -28.72
C SER A 293 -19.34 -1.21 -28.01
N ALA A 294 -18.65 -0.88 -26.92
CA ALA A 294 -17.88 -1.80 -26.11
C ALA A 294 -18.63 -2.36 -24.89
N LEU A 295 -19.93 -2.05 -24.73
CA LEU A 295 -20.75 -2.47 -23.59
C LEU A 295 -20.63 -3.98 -23.25
N PRO A 296 -20.57 -4.92 -24.23
CA PRO A 296 -20.44 -6.35 -23.92
C PRO A 296 -19.16 -6.76 -23.16
N CYS A 297 -18.09 -5.94 -23.19
CA CYS A 297 -16.83 -6.23 -22.50
C CYS A 297 -16.53 -5.30 -21.31
N ILE A 298 -17.47 -4.41 -20.95
CA ILE A 298 -17.36 -3.54 -19.77
C ILE A 298 -17.90 -4.29 -18.55
N THR A 299 -17.05 -4.46 -17.52
CA THR A 299 -17.39 -5.25 -16.32
C THR A 299 -17.42 -4.44 -15.03
N HIS A 300 -16.55 -3.44 -14.89
CA HIS A 300 -16.34 -2.69 -13.64
C HIS A 300 -16.70 -1.20 -13.74
N GLY A 301 -17.32 -0.81 -14.86
CA GLY A 301 -17.63 0.58 -15.21
C GLY A 301 -16.80 1.08 -16.39
N ALA A 302 -17.24 2.19 -16.97
CA ALA A 302 -16.54 2.86 -18.05
C ALA A 302 -16.78 4.39 -18.03
N LEU A 303 -15.82 5.13 -18.56
CA LEU A 303 -15.89 6.56 -18.81
C LEU A 303 -15.60 6.84 -20.28
N SER A 304 -16.17 7.90 -20.82
CA SER A 304 -15.71 8.48 -22.09
C SER A 304 -15.26 9.93 -21.92
N LEU A 305 -14.27 10.36 -22.71
CA LEU A 305 -13.71 11.71 -22.59
C LEU A 305 -14.73 12.81 -22.92
N ASP A 306 -15.73 12.50 -23.74
CA ASP A 306 -16.89 13.35 -24.04
C ASP A 306 -18.01 13.30 -22.97
N GLY A 307 -17.78 12.63 -21.83
CA GLY A 307 -18.60 12.73 -20.62
C GLY A 307 -19.60 11.63 -20.37
N GLY A 308 -19.55 10.53 -21.12
CA GLY A 308 -20.31 9.34 -20.79
C GLY A 308 -19.75 8.67 -19.53
N MET A 309 -20.65 8.16 -18.69
CA MET A 309 -20.26 7.42 -17.49
C MET A 309 -21.21 6.24 -17.26
N ILE A 310 -20.59 5.08 -17.04
CA ILE A 310 -21.23 3.83 -16.64
C ILE A 310 -20.57 3.40 -15.34
N LYS A 311 -21.33 3.36 -14.25
CA LYS A 311 -20.89 2.79 -12.97
C LYS A 311 -21.04 1.27 -13.00
N LYS A 312 -20.49 0.59 -11.98
CA LYS A 312 -20.64 -0.86 -11.79
C LYS A 312 -22.11 -1.28 -11.83
N ASN A 313 -22.35 -2.55 -12.15
CA ASN A 313 -23.69 -3.16 -12.18
C ASN A 313 -24.64 -2.55 -13.23
N GLY A 314 -24.10 -1.96 -14.30
CA GLY A 314 -24.91 -1.43 -15.40
C GLY A 314 -25.63 -0.11 -15.08
N LEU A 315 -25.19 0.64 -14.07
CA LEU A 315 -25.76 1.94 -13.75
C LEU A 315 -25.23 3.00 -14.73
N PHE A 316 -26.13 3.59 -15.52
CA PHE A 316 -25.81 4.69 -16.43
C PHE A 316 -26.03 6.04 -15.75
N VAL A 317 -25.05 6.94 -15.89
CA VAL A 317 -25.18 8.32 -15.40
C VAL A 317 -25.56 9.21 -16.59
N LEU A 318 -26.70 9.88 -16.49
CA LEU A 318 -27.30 10.72 -17.52
C LEU A 318 -27.58 12.11 -16.96
N GLY A 319 -27.56 13.13 -17.82
CA GLY A 319 -27.83 14.52 -17.43
C GLY A 319 -26.66 15.46 -17.71
N SER A 320 -26.84 16.73 -17.36
CA SER A 320 -25.78 17.73 -17.41
C SER A 320 -24.72 17.45 -16.35
N ARG A 321 -23.46 17.74 -16.68
CA ARG A 321 -22.36 17.58 -15.73
C ARG A 321 -22.43 18.64 -14.65
N GLU A 322 -22.21 18.24 -13.40
CA GLU A 322 -22.06 19.18 -12.28
C GLU A 322 -20.61 19.68 -12.19
N ASN A 323 -20.43 20.89 -11.65
CA ASN A 323 -19.09 21.38 -11.34
C ASN A 323 -18.61 20.74 -10.03
N PHE A 324 -17.54 19.95 -10.13
CA PHE A 324 -16.89 19.36 -8.96
C PHE A 324 -15.88 20.33 -8.35
N GLU A 325 -16.06 20.64 -7.07
CA GLU A 325 -15.22 21.58 -6.34
C GLU A 325 -13.83 20.99 -6.03
N VAL A 326 -13.80 19.72 -5.62
CA VAL A 326 -12.56 18.99 -5.32
C VAL A 326 -12.26 18.03 -6.47
N LYS A 327 -11.09 18.21 -7.09
CA LYS A 327 -10.64 17.39 -8.22
C LYS A 327 -9.19 16.96 -8.04
N PHE A 328 -8.77 15.94 -8.78
CA PHE A 328 -7.36 15.58 -8.84
C PHE A 328 -6.50 16.74 -9.40
N PRO A 329 -5.32 17.01 -8.82
CA PRO A 329 -4.39 17.98 -9.37
C PRO A 329 -3.93 17.55 -10.76
N VAL A 330 -3.86 18.52 -11.68
CA VAL A 330 -3.30 18.32 -13.02
C VAL A 330 -1.79 18.50 -12.96
N ILE A 331 -1.05 17.66 -13.66
CA ILE A 331 0.40 17.81 -13.77
C ILE A 331 0.71 19.14 -14.43
N SER A 332 1.37 20.04 -13.69
CA SER A 332 1.97 21.22 -14.29
C SER A 332 3.26 20.81 -14.97
N SER A 333 3.43 21.20 -16.23
CA SER A 333 4.65 21.00 -17.02
C SER A 333 5.83 21.76 -16.40
N ARG A 334 6.38 21.27 -15.28
CA ARG A 334 7.67 21.72 -14.78
C ARG A 334 8.64 20.55 -14.85
N PRO A 335 9.73 20.66 -15.64
CA PRO A 335 10.74 19.63 -15.69
C PRO A 335 11.37 19.46 -14.31
N ASP A 336 11.64 18.20 -14.05
CA ASP A 336 12.12 17.57 -12.85
C ASP A 336 13.41 18.24 -12.31
N LEU A 337 13.23 19.23 -11.42
CA LEU A 337 14.33 19.83 -10.65
C LEU A 337 14.59 19.08 -9.33
N PHE A 338 13.81 18.03 -9.03
CA PHE A 338 13.80 17.33 -7.74
C PHE A 338 14.19 15.84 -7.82
N SER A 339 14.60 15.35 -9.00
CA SER A 339 14.85 13.92 -9.27
C SER A 339 15.88 13.27 -8.33
N ASN A 340 16.95 13.98 -7.96
CA ASN A 340 17.98 13.43 -7.08
C ASN A 340 17.50 13.31 -5.62
N TYR A 341 16.68 14.23 -5.12
CA TYR A 341 16.14 14.16 -3.76
C TYR A 341 15.09 13.06 -3.63
N SER A 342 14.20 12.94 -4.62
CA SER A 342 13.19 11.87 -4.69
C SER A 342 13.84 10.48 -4.64
N GLN A 343 14.94 10.28 -5.40
CA GLN A 343 15.71 9.04 -5.38
C GLN A 343 16.36 8.73 -4.02
N ILE A 344 16.86 9.74 -3.30
CA ILE A 344 17.44 9.56 -1.95
C ILE A 344 16.34 9.20 -0.94
N GLU A 345 15.20 9.90 -0.94
CA GLU A 345 14.06 9.56 -0.07
C GLU A 345 13.53 8.14 -0.34
N ASP A 346 13.47 7.74 -1.60
CA ASP A 346 13.05 6.41 -2.01
C ASP A 346 14.04 5.32 -1.58
N GLY A 347 15.34 5.60 -1.67
CA GLY A 347 16.39 4.75 -1.10
C GLY A 347 16.19 4.57 0.40
N ILE A 348 16.04 5.66 1.15
CA ILE A 348 15.79 5.64 2.60
C ILE A 348 14.54 4.82 2.94
N ARG A 349 13.44 5.01 2.20
CA ARG A 349 12.18 4.28 2.42
C ARG A 349 12.37 2.77 2.22
N LYS A 350 13.05 2.37 1.15
CA LYS A 350 13.35 0.95 0.88
C LYS A 350 14.17 0.34 2.00
N LEU A 351 15.19 1.05 2.48
CA LEU A 351 16.04 0.60 3.58
C LEU A 351 15.25 0.46 4.88
N ARG A 352 14.39 1.45 5.22
CA ARG A 352 13.50 1.37 6.39
C ARG A 352 12.52 0.20 6.30
N TRP A 353 12.01 -0.09 5.10
CA TRP A 353 11.18 -1.27 4.88
C TRP A 353 11.97 -2.56 5.12
N GLN A 354 13.19 -2.67 4.60
CA GLN A 354 14.06 -3.83 4.83
C GLN A 354 14.41 -4.00 6.32
N GLN A 355 14.68 -2.89 7.02
CA GLN A 355 14.95 -2.88 8.45
C GLN A 355 13.77 -3.45 9.24
N HIS A 356 12.55 -2.99 8.95
CA HIS A 356 11.35 -3.53 9.59
C HIS A 356 11.19 -5.03 9.38
N HIS A 357 11.51 -5.56 8.20
CA HIS A 357 11.47 -7.01 7.95
C HIS A 357 12.56 -7.77 8.72
N ILE A 358 13.77 -7.22 8.83
CA ILE A 358 14.84 -7.81 9.65
C ILE A 358 14.42 -7.84 11.13
N GLU A 359 13.75 -6.82 11.64
CA GLU A 359 13.20 -6.82 13.01
C GLU A 359 12.17 -7.95 13.22
N GLN A 360 11.28 -8.17 12.24
CA GLN A 360 10.33 -9.29 12.29
C GLN A 360 11.04 -10.66 12.26
N ASP A 361 12.05 -10.81 11.40
CA ASP A 361 12.86 -12.03 11.33
C ASP A 361 13.63 -12.26 12.64
N MET A 362 14.17 -11.20 13.25
CA MET A 362 14.81 -11.28 14.56
C MET A 362 13.85 -11.74 15.66
N LEU A 363 12.62 -11.20 15.69
CA LEU A 363 11.60 -11.62 16.64
C LEU A 363 11.25 -13.11 16.45
N ARG A 364 11.07 -13.54 15.21
CA ARG A 364 10.79 -14.94 14.87
C ARG A 364 11.93 -15.87 15.27
N GLU A 365 13.17 -15.48 14.98
CA GLU A 365 14.35 -16.27 15.31
C GLU A 365 14.57 -16.35 16.82
N GLN A 366 14.29 -15.26 17.56
CA GLN A 366 14.33 -15.25 19.02
C GLN A 366 13.30 -16.21 19.62
N GLN A 367 12.07 -16.27 19.09
CA GLN A 367 11.07 -17.24 19.52
C GLN A 367 11.50 -18.69 19.29
N LEU A 368 12.18 -18.98 18.17
CA LEU A 368 12.71 -20.30 17.89
C LEU A 368 13.85 -20.68 18.85
N LEU A 369 14.74 -19.73 19.14
CA LEU A 369 15.81 -19.89 20.13
C LEU A 369 15.25 -20.17 21.53
N ASP A 370 14.24 -19.41 21.96
CA ASP A 370 13.63 -19.56 23.27
C ASP A 370 12.93 -20.93 23.41
N LYS A 371 12.26 -21.40 22.36
CA LYS A 371 11.70 -22.76 22.29
C LYS A 371 12.80 -23.82 22.40
N ALA A 372 13.87 -23.70 21.62
CA ALA A 372 14.99 -24.65 21.66
C ALA A 372 15.66 -24.69 23.05
N ARG A 373 15.83 -23.53 23.69
CA ARG A 373 16.35 -23.41 25.05
C ARG A 373 15.42 -24.02 26.09
N ALA A 374 14.10 -23.82 25.97
CA ALA A 374 13.10 -24.39 26.87
C ALA A 374 13.07 -25.93 26.78
N VAL A 375 13.20 -26.49 25.57
CA VAL A 375 13.35 -27.94 25.35
C VAL A 375 14.67 -28.45 25.98
N SER A 376 15.78 -27.72 25.83
CA SER A 376 17.07 -28.11 26.40
C SER A 376 17.11 -28.07 27.93
N SER A 377 16.29 -27.23 28.54
CA SER A 377 16.19 -27.04 29.99
C SER A 377 15.11 -27.91 30.65
N GLY A 378 14.46 -28.81 29.90
CA GLY A 378 13.40 -29.69 30.41
C GLY A 378 12.08 -29.01 30.78
N LYS A 379 11.83 -27.79 30.28
CA LYS A 379 10.62 -26.99 30.62
C LYS A 379 9.42 -27.22 29.68
N LEU A 380 9.60 -27.99 28.61
CA LEU A 380 8.54 -28.53 27.76
C LEU A 380 8.46 -30.05 27.98
N GLN A 381 7.91 -30.45 29.12
CA GLN A 381 7.38 -31.79 29.35
C GLN A 381 5.97 -31.64 29.93
N ALA A 382 4.99 -31.79 29.06
CA ALA A 382 3.64 -32.25 29.38
C ALA A 382 3.24 -33.21 28.26
#